data_AF-A0A0X8X371-F1
#
_entry.id   AF-A0A0X8X371-F1
#
_cell.length_a   1.000
_cell.length_b   1.000
_cell.length_c   1.000
_cell.angle_alpha   90.00
_cell.angle_beta   90.00
_cell.angle_gamma   90.00
#
_symmetry.space_group_name_H-M   'P 1'
#
loop_
_entity.id
_entity.type
_entity.pdbx_description
1 polymer ?
#
loop_
_entity_poly.entity_id
_entity_poly.type
_entity_poly.pdbx_seq_one_letter_code
_entity_poly.pdbx_strand_id
1 'polypeptide(L)'
;MKTLKIFVLAAMLLPFAAKPQTLQAQKHHPGDSIVRGVSYKAFQASVTAFLDSTKKPLLDSSWNLWKAEKWAALEHLFTVDSLNGGWPPNSGAISLRIVKLDSGVLIDRYGGYYVMDSVKHDSVFHDRGKFVCFKGVPFPKRALPQSALKSPYRLYRVIKVIADIKRGGIIPWFNEPGLGVQFEMPVNIDALKQGGYIVEVSSKPPN
;
A
#
# COMPACT_ATOMS: atom_id res chain seq x y z
N MET A 1 0.77 63.91 0.15
CA MET A 1 1.87 62.94 0.35
C MET A 1 1.31 61.72 1.07
N LYS A 2 1.03 60.62 0.37
CA LYS A 2 0.54 59.36 0.97
C LYS A 2 1.62 58.30 0.71
N THR A 3 2.20 57.78 1.79
CA THR A 3 3.28 56.79 1.77
C THR A 3 2.71 55.40 1.48
N LEU A 4 3.14 54.81 0.36
CA LEU A 4 2.81 53.45 -0.04
C LEU A 4 3.82 52.50 0.63
N LYS A 5 3.39 51.71 1.62
CA LYS A 5 4.20 50.63 2.19
C LYS A 5 4.04 49.38 1.32
N ILE A 6 5.07 49.07 0.55
CA ILE A 6 5.19 47.81 -0.19
C ILE A 6 5.52 46.71 0.83
N PHE A 7 4.60 45.76 1.02
CA PHE A 7 4.91 44.50 1.71
C PHE A 7 5.51 43.53 0.69
N VAL A 8 6.81 43.29 0.81
CA VAL A 8 7.47 42.18 0.11
C VAL A 8 7.15 40.90 0.89
N LEU A 9 6.29 40.05 0.33
CA LEU A 9 6.00 38.74 0.88
C LEU A 9 7.18 37.82 0.53
N ALA A 10 8.14 37.68 1.45
CA ALA A 10 9.21 36.71 1.34
C ALA A 10 8.62 35.31 1.52
N ALA A 11 8.45 34.57 0.42
CA ALA A 11 8.16 33.15 0.44
C ALA A 11 9.39 32.39 0.95
N MET A 12 9.45 32.13 2.25
CA MET A 12 10.42 31.19 2.82
C MET A 12 10.06 29.77 2.37
N LEU A 13 10.73 29.31 1.32
CA LEU A 13 10.86 27.89 1.01
C LEU A 13 11.66 27.23 2.14
N LEU A 14 10.97 26.67 3.13
CA LEU A 14 11.60 25.78 4.10
C LEU A 14 11.98 24.48 3.38
N PRO A 15 13.26 24.10 3.33
CA PRO A 15 13.62 22.76 2.87
C PRO A 15 13.10 21.76 3.90
N PHE A 16 12.35 20.75 3.43
CA PHE A 16 12.10 19.54 4.20
C PHE A 16 13.46 18.85 4.43
N ALA A 17 14.15 19.22 5.51
CA ALA A 17 15.25 18.44 6.03
C ALA A 17 14.63 17.17 6.64
N ALA A 18 14.54 16.11 5.83
CA ALA A 18 14.32 14.77 6.33
C ALA A 18 15.49 14.46 7.26
N LYS A 19 15.27 14.47 8.57
CA LYS A 19 16.24 13.91 9.52
C LYS A 19 16.44 12.45 9.11
N PRO A 20 17.67 11.99 8.86
CA PRO A 20 17.91 10.57 8.68
C PRO A 20 17.49 9.88 9.97
N GLN A 21 16.37 9.16 9.92
CA GLN A 21 16.11 8.15 10.93
C GLN A 21 17.21 7.11 10.74
N THR A 22 18.22 7.16 11.60
CA THR A 22 19.09 6.02 11.82
C THR A 22 18.21 4.82 12.09
N LEU A 23 18.10 3.93 11.10
CA LEU A 23 17.58 2.59 11.26
C LEU A 23 18.45 1.92 12.31
N GLN A 24 18.03 2.01 13.58
CA GLN A 24 18.46 1.04 14.56
C GLN A 24 17.95 -0.29 14.02
N ALA A 25 18.87 -1.13 13.54
CA ALA A 25 18.60 -2.53 13.32
C ALA A 25 17.94 -3.05 14.60
N GLN A 26 16.64 -3.37 14.53
CA GLN A 26 15.93 -3.94 15.65
C GLN A 26 16.70 -5.18 16.09
N LYS A 27 17.26 -5.14 17.31
CA LYS A 27 17.96 -6.28 17.89
C LYS A 27 16.98 -7.46 17.94
N HIS A 28 17.29 -8.49 17.14
CA HIS A 28 16.53 -9.73 17.10
C HIS A 28 16.52 -10.40 18.47
N HIS A 29 15.33 -10.63 19.00
CA HIS A 29 15.15 -11.50 20.16
C HIS A 29 15.19 -12.96 19.67
N PRO A 30 15.92 -13.88 20.32
CA PRO A 30 16.19 -15.23 19.81
C PRO A 30 14.98 -16.18 19.64
N GLY A 31 13.74 -15.72 19.84
CA GLY A 31 12.51 -16.52 19.76
C GLY A 31 11.53 -16.15 18.65
N ASP A 32 11.71 -15.02 17.95
CA ASP A 32 10.80 -14.59 16.89
C ASP A 32 11.22 -15.20 15.54
N SER A 33 10.78 -16.43 15.28
CA SER A 33 10.96 -17.07 13.97
C SER A 33 10.39 -16.19 12.86
N ILE A 34 11.21 -15.89 11.85
CA ILE A 34 10.80 -15.16 10.65
C ILE A 34 10.32 -16.16 9.61
N VAL A 35 9.10 -15.97 9.10
CA VAL A 35 8.55 -16.78 8.01
C VAL A 35 8.33 -15.88 6.81
N ARG A 36 8.99 -16.20 5.69
CA ARG A 36 8.88 -15.46 4.42
C ARG A 36 9.06 -13.93 4.58
N GLY A 37 9.97 -13.53 5.46
CA GLY A 37 10.29 -12.12 5.75
C GLY A 37 9.34 -11.41 6.72
N VAL A 38 8.44 -12.14 7.40
CA VAL A 38 7.49 -11.61 8.38
C VAL A 38 7.73 -12.26 9.73
N SER A 39 7.86 -11.46 10.79
CA SER A 39 7.87 -11.97 12.17
C SER A 39 6.45 -12.14 12.70
N TYR A 40 6.27 -12.98 13.73
CA TYR A 40 4.98 -13.13 14.40
C TYR A 40 4.43 -11.77 14.88
N LYS A 41 5.29 -10.94 15.47
CA LYS A 41 4.92 -9.58 15.91
C LYS A 41 4.48 -8.67 14.76
N ALA A 42 5.15 -8.72 13.61
CA ALA A 42 4.76 -7.95 12.43
C ALA A 42 3.41 -8.44 11.87
N PHE A 43 3.19 -9.76 11.86
CA PHE A 43 1.92 -10.36 11.47
C PHE A 43 0.78 -9.95 12.42
N GLN A 44 1.01 -10.01 13.74
CA GLN A 44 0.07 -9.52 14.74
C GLN A 44 -0.32 -8.06 14.49
N ALA A 45 0.67 -7.19 14.26
CA ALA A 45 0.44 -5.77 14.01
C ALA A 45 -0.30 -5.47 12.69
N SER A 46 -0.41 -6.44 11.78
CA SER A 46 -1.07 -6.26 10.49
C SER A 46 -2.60 -6.30 10.56
N VAL A 47 -3.17 -6.72 11.69
CA VAL A 47 -4.62 -6.78 11.93
C VAL A 47 -4.92 -6.19 13.30
N THR A 48 -5.65 -5.07 13.34
CA THR A 48 -5.93 -4.33 14.58
C THR A 48 -6.51 -5.21 15.68
N ALA A 49 -7.41 -6.14 15.33
CA ALA A 49 -8.04 -7.04 16.29
C ALA A 49 -7.04 -7.94 17.05
N PHE A 50 -5.88 -8.26 16.46
CA PHE A 50 -4.88 -9.10 17.11
C PHE A 50 -4.05 -8.36 18.17
N LEU A 51 -4.23 -7.05 18.33
CA LEU A 51 -3.65 -6.28 19.43
C LEU A 51 -4.41 -6.50 20.75
N ASP A 52 -5.65 -6.99 20.68
CA ASP A 52 -6.41 -7.45 21.83
C ASP A 52 -5.92 -8.84 22.27
N SER A 53 -5.45 -8.95 23.51
CA SER A 53 -4.94 -10.21 24.07
C SER A 53 -6.00 -11.31 24.15
N THR A 54 -7.29 -10.95 24.23
CA THR A 54 -8.40 -11.93 24.22
C THR A 54 -8.52 -12.63 22.86
N LYS A 55 -8.00 -12.01 21.79
CA LYS A 55 -7.99 -12.54 20.42
C LYS A 55 -6.77 -13.41 20.12
N LYS A 56 -5.91 -13.70 21.11
CA LYS A 56 -4.70 -14.51 20.92
C LYS A 56 -4.96 -15.86 20.24
N PRO A 57 -6.02 -16.63 20.56
CA PRO A 57 -6.30 -17.89 19.84
C PRO A 57 -6.55 -17.70 18.34
N LEU A 58 -7.22 -16.60 17.93
CA LEU A 58 -7.45 -16.26 16.52
C LEU A 58 -6.17 -15.81 15.83
N LEU A 59 -5.33 -15.03 16.51
CA LEU A 59 -3.99 -14.66 16.04
C LEU A 59 -3.13 -15.91 15.79
N ASP A 60 -3.03 -16.81 16.77
CA ASP A 60 -2.23 -18.03 16.68
C ASP A 60 -2.71 -18.92 15.52
N SER A 61 -4.03 -19.09 15.39
CA SER A 61 -4.66 -19.84 14.29
C SER A 61 -4.36 -19.19 12.94
N SER A 62 -4.53 -17.87 12.83
CA SER A 62 -4.26 -17.11 11.61
C SER A 62 -2.79 -17.18 11.20
N TRP A 63 -1.87 -17.07 12.15
CA TRP A 63 -0.44 -17.21 11.92
C TRP A 63 -0.08 -18.59 11.40
N ASN A 64 -0.63 -19.65 12.02
CA ASN A 64 -0.37 -21.03 11.60
C ASN A 64 -0.92 -21.33 10.19
N LEU A 65 -2.14 -20.88 9.89
CA LEU A 65 -2.74 -21.02 8.57
C LEU A 65 -1.95 -20.25 7.51
N TRP A 66 -1.53 -19.02 7.82
CA TRP A 66 -0.72 -18.21 6.91
C TRP A 66 0.64 -18.86 6.65
N LYS A 67 1.35 -19.33 7.69
CA LYS A 67 2.62 -20.06 7.54
C LYS A 67 2.48 -21.28 6.63
N ALA A 68 1.42 -22.06 6.84
CA ALA A 68 1.13 -23.28 6.10
C ALA A 68 0.46 -23.04 4.73
N GLU A 69 0.31 -21.78 4.31
CA GLU A 69 -0.28 -21.38 3.03
C GLU A 69 -1.71 -21.91 2.81
N LYS A 70 -2.47 -22.04 3.92
CA LYS A 70 -3.86 -22.51 3.92
C LYS A 70 -4.81 -21.35 3.68
N TRP A 71 -4.72 -20.74 2.50
CA TRP A 71 -5.39 -19.48 2.15
C TRP A 71 -6.91 -19.52 2.29
N ALA A 72 -7.56 -20.57 1.77
CA ALA A 72 -9.02 -20.71 1.88
C ALA A 72 -9.50 -20.84 3.33
N ALA A 73 -8.78 -21.57 4.17
CA ALA A 73 -9.11 -21.69 5.59
C ALA A 73 -8.85 -20.38 6.35
N LEU A 74 -7.79 -19.64 5.97
CA LEU A 74 -7.50 -18.32 6.52
C LEU A 74 -8.58 -17.30 6.14
N GLU A 75 -9.03 -17.30 4.88
CA GLU A 75 -10.13 -16.45 4.40
C GLU A 75 -11.45 -16.76 5.09
N HIS A 76 -11.77 -18.05 5.22
CA HIS A 76 -12.92 -18.50 5.99
C HIS A 76 -12.88 -17.96 7.43
N LEU A 77 -11.76 -18.12 8.14
CA LEU A 77 -11.57 -17.60 9.50
C LEU A 77 -11.82 -16.07 9.55
N PHE A 78 -11.22 -15.30 8.64
CA PHE A 78 -11.40 -13.85 8.61
C PHE A 78 -12.84 -13.43 8.36
N THR A 79 -13.57 -14.20 7.55
CA THR A 79 -14.97 -13.94 7.21
C THR A 79 -15.89 -14.25 8.39
N VAL A 80 -15.77 -15.43 9.00
CA VAL A 80 -16.66 -15.85 10.09
C VAL A 80 -16.44 -15.04 11.37
N ASP A 81 -15.19 -14.68 11.66
CA ASP A 81 -14.84 -13.88 12.85
C ASP A 81 -14.87 -12.36 12.59
N SER A 82 -15.31 -11.92 11.40
CA SER A 82 -15.38 -10.50 11.00
C SER A 82 -14.06 -9.73 11.22
N LEU A 83 -12.93 -10.38 10.92
CA LEU A 83 -11.61 -9.80 11.13
C LEU A 83 -11.22 -8.89 9.98
N ASN A 84 -10.57 -7.78 10.32
CA ASN A 84 -9.90 -6.89 9.36
C ASN A 84 -10.80 -6.38 8.21
N GLY A 85 -12.11 -6.29 8.44
CA GLY A 85 -13.09 -5.91 7.40
C GLY A 85 -13.12 -6.88 6.22
N GLY A 86 -12.75 -8.15 6.43
CA GLY A 86 -12.65 -9.17 5.39
C GLY A 86 -11.39 -9.09 4.53
N TRP A 87 -10.50 -8.12 4.77
CA TRP A 87 -9.21 -8.04 4.07
C TRP A 87 -8.19 -8.99 4.68
N PRO A 88 -7.25 -9.51 3.88
CA PRO A 88 -6.27 -10.45 4.36
C PRO A 88 -5.28 -9.84 5.37
N PRO A 89 -4.68 -10.64 6.26
CA PRO A 89 -3.60 -10.17 7.12
C PRO A 89 -2.36 -9.83 6.29
N ASN A 90 -1.37 -9.22 6.95
CA ASN A 90 -0.07 -8.93 6.38
C ASN A 90 -0.14 -8.13 5.07
N SER A 91 -1.08 -7.17 5.00
CA SER A 91 -1.38 -6.40 3.78
C SER A 91 -1.65 -7.29 2.55
N GLY A 92 -2.14 -8.53 2.72
CA GLY A 92 -2.38 -9.47 1.63
C GLY A 92 -1.13 -10.12 1.03
N ALA A 93 0.01 -10.07 1.73
CA ALA A 93 1.26 -10.61 1.22
C ALA A 93 1.58 -12.03 1.72
N ILE A 94 2.01 -12.90 0.79
CA ILE A 94 2.61 -14.23 1.05
C ILE A 94 3.98 -14.09 1.69
N SER A 95 4.75 -13.10 1.23
CA SER A 95 6.10 -12.80 1.69
C SER A 95 6.30 -11.30 1.68
N LEU A 96 7.20 -10.79 2.53
CA LEU A 96 7.56 -9.38 2.53
C LEU A 96 9.06 -9.22 2.49
N ARG A 97 9.51 -8.28 1.66
CA ARG A 97 10.87 -7.75 1.71
C ARG A 97 10.85 -6.27 1.36
N ILE A 98 11.81 -5.53 1.91
CA ILE A 98 12.01 -4.14 1.56
C ILE A 98 12.83 -4.04 0.28
N VAL A 99 12.36 -3.24 -0.67
CA VAL A 99 12.99 -3.00 -1.96
C VAL A 99 12.93 -1.52 -2.33
N LYS A 100 13.54 -1.19 -3.46
CA LYS A 100 13.33 0.07 -4.17
C LYS A 100 12.71 -0.18 -5.54
N LEU A 101 12.06 0.83 -6.11
CA LEU A 101 11.71 0.90 -7.52
C LEU A 101 12.59 1.95 -8.19
N ASP A 102 13.31 1.55 -9.23
CA ASP A 102 14.15 2.47 -9.99
C ASP A 102 13.31 3.34 -10.94
N SER A 103 13.91 4.44 -11.41
CA SER A 103 13.31 5.30 -12.43
C SER A 103 13.03 4.53 -13.72
N GLY A 104 11.98 4.91 -14.42
CA GLY A 104 11.52 4.31 -15.68
C GLY A 104 10.53 3.17 -15.50
N VAL A 105 10.45 2.54 -14.33
CA VAL A 105 9.51 1.44 -14.04
C VAL A 105 8.06 1.88 -14.24
N LEU A 106 7.25 1.01 -14.84
CA LEU A 106 5.81 1.21 -15.00
C LEU A 106 5.04 0.41 -13.94
N ILE A 107 4.20 1.11 -13.19
CA ILE A 107 3.32 0.54 -12.16
C ILE A 107 1.88 0.97 -12.40
N ASP A 108 0.93 0.13 -12.04
CA ASP A 108 -0.49 0.42 -12.19
C ASP A 108 -1.31 0.05 -10.94
N ARG A 109 -2.55 0.54 -10.88
CA ARG A 109 -3.52 0.17 -9.86
C ARG A 109 -4.96 0.49 -10.27
N TYR A 110 -5.88 -0.24 -9.65
CA TYR A 110 -7.29 0.11 -9.55
C TYR A 110 -7.52 0.81 -8.21
N GLY A 111 -8.07 2.02 -8.24
CA GLY A 111 -8.33 2.81 -7.04
C GLY A 111 -8.39 4.32 -7.30
N GLY A 112 -8.47 5.06 -6.20
CA GLY A 112 -8.72 6.50 -6.26
C GLY A 112 -10.19 6.83 -6.51
N TYR A 113 -10.48 8.12 -6.57
CA TYR A 113 -11.83 8.67 -6.71
C TYR A 113 -11.76 10.08 -7.29
N TYR A 114 -12.89 10.58 -7.75
CA TYR A 114 -13.01 11.96 -8.23
C TYR A 114 -13.74 12.81 -7.19
N VAL A 115 -13.27 14.03 -6.97
CA VAL A 115 -13.92 15.04 -6.14
C VAL A 115 -14.27 16.22 -7.03
N MET A 116 -15.51 16.70 -6.93
CA MET A 116 -15.93 17.89 -7.65
C MET A 116 -15.23 19.12 -7.05
N ASP A 117 -14.51 19.86 -7.89
CA ASP A 117 -14.06 21.21 -7.58
C ASP A 117 -15.23 22.17 -7.82
N SER A 118 -15.90 22.56 -6.75
CA SER A 118 -17.07 23.47 -6.81
C SER A 118 -16.74 24.85 -7.38
N VAL A 119 -15.47 25.25 -7.41
CA VAL A 119 -15.04 26.55 -7.95
C VAL A 119 -14.81 26.43 -9.45
N LYS A 120 -14.07 25.40 -9.88
CA LYS A 120 -13.73 25.19 -11.30
C LYS A 120 -14.81 24.46 -12.08
N HIS A 121 -15.83 23.93 -11.41
CA HIS A 121 -16.87 23.08 -11.99
C HIS A 121 -16.27 21.89 -12.76
N ASP A 122 -15.18 21.31 -12.25
CA ASP A 122 -14.48 20.17 -12.84
C ASP A 122 -14.15 19.12 -11.77
N SER A 123 -14.03 17.86 -12.17
CA SER A 123 -13.72 16.74 -11.28
C SER A 123 -12.22 16.49 -11.18
N VAL A 124 -11.68 16.65 -9.98
CA VAL A 124 -10.26 16.39 -9.69
C VAL A 124 -10.08 14.96 -9.20
N PHE A 125 -9.18 14.21 -9.84
CA PHE A 125 -8.82 12.86 -9.42
C PHE A 125 -7.90 12.89 -8.19
N HIS A 126 -8.25 12.06 -7.20
CA HIS A 126 -7.50 11.86 -5.96
C HIS A 126 -7.24 10.38 -5.71
N ASP A 127 -6.09 10.10 -5.12
CA ASP A 127 -5.69 8.75 -4.80
C ASP A 127 -4.89 8.65 -3.49
N ARG A 128 -5.60 8.20 -2.45
CA ARG A 128 -5.07 7.97 -1.10
C ARG A 128 -4.53 6.55 -0.90
N GLY A 129 -4.61 5.68 -1.90
CA GLY A 129 -4.11 4.32 -1.81
C GLY A 129 -2.58 4.25 -1.88
N LYS A 130 -2.04 3.11 -1.44
CA LYS A 130 -0.58 2.83 -1.42
C LYS A 130 -0.18 1.56 -2.15
N PHE A 131 -1.13 0.75 -2.61
CA PHE A 131 -0.85 -0.51 -3.27
C PHE A 131 -0.83 -0.35 -4.78
N VAL A 132 0.22 -0.87 -5.41
CA VAL A 132 0.43 -0.90 -6.86
C VAL A 132 0.97 -2.25 -7.28
N CYS A 133 0.80 -2.59 -8.55
CA CYS A 133 1.47 -3.71 -9.20
C CYS A 133 2.38 -3.18 -10.31
N PHE A 134 3.25 -4.04 -10.85
CA PHE A 134 3.82 -3.74 -12.17
C PHE A 134 2.71 -3.63 -13.21
N LYS A 135 2.96 -2.81 -14.24
CA LYS A 135 2.07 -2.72 -15.40
C LYS A 135 1.72 -4.11 -15.93
N GLY A 136 0.41 -4.36 -16.10
CA GLY A 136 -0.08 -5.54 -16.80
C GLY A 136 -0.24 -6.79 -15.95
N VAL A 137 -0.09 -6.71 -14.62
CA VAL A 137 -0.53 -7.81 -13.74
C VAL A 137 -2.04 -8.01 -13.92
N PRO A 138 -2.52 -9.20 -14.35
CA PRO A 138 -3.94 -9.45 -14.57
C PRO A 138 -4.77 -9.24 -13.30
N PHE A 139 -6.01 -8.75 -13.44
CA PHE A 139 -6.88 -8.46 -12.29
C PHE A 139 -7.05 -9.66 -11.32
N PRO A 140 -7.28 -10.91 -11.78
CA PRO A 140 -7.34 -12.08 -10.88
C PRO A 140 -6.07 -12.30 -10.06
N LYS A 141 -4.91 -11.93 -10.61
CA LYS A 141 -3.63 -12.07 -9.90
C LYS A 141 -3.42 -11.02 -8.82
N ARG A 142 -4.31 -10.02 -8.72
CA ARG A 142 -4.28 -8.96 -7.71
C ARG A 142 -5.09 -9.28 -6.46
N ALA A 143 -5.89 -10.36 -6.50
CA ALA A 143 -6.78 -10.77 -5.41
C ALA A 143 -7.59 -9.60 -4.79
N LEU A 144 -8.21 -8.82 -5.67
CA LEU A 144 -9.07 -7.69 -5.29
C LEU A 144 -10.54 -8.12 -5.39
N PRO A 145 -11.45 -7.55 -4.59
CA PRO A 145 -12.86 -7.79 -4.77
C PRO A 145 -13.32 -7.25 -6.12
N GLN A 146 -14.29 -7.91 -6.76
CA GLN A 146 -14.79 -7.55 -8.09
C GLN A 146 -15.27 -6.07 -8.20
N SER A 147 -15.70 -5.48 -7.08
CA SER A 147 -16.06 -4.06 -7.01
C SER A 147 -14.90 -3.12 -7.35
N ALA A 148 -13.64 -3.53 -7.21
CA ALA A 148 -12.47 -2.74 -7.55
C ALA A 148 -12.36 -2.45 -9.06
N LEU A 149 -12.99 -3.26 -9.93
CA LEU A 149 -13.07 -2.94 -11.37
C LEU A 149 -13.89 -1.67 -11.66
N LYS A 150 -14.75 -1.25 -10.72
CA LYS A 150 -15.50 0.01 -10.81
C LYS A 150 -14.66 1.22 -10.39
N SER A 151 -13.53 0.99 -9.72
CA SER A 151 -12.60 2.05 -9.36
C SER A 151 -11.81 2.53 -10.57
N PRO A 152 -11.36 3.79 -10.60
CA PRO A 152 -10.50 4.28 -11.66
C PRO A 152 -9.25 3.41 -11.81
N TYR A 153 -8.87 3.12 -13.05
CA TYR A 153 -7.57 2.53 -13.35
C TYR A 153 -6.56 3.62 -13.65
N ARG A 154 -5.32 3.46 -13.18
CA ARG A 154 -4.22 4.37 -13.46
C ARG A 154 -2.91 3.64 -13.68
N LEU A 155 -2.18 4.05 -14.73
CA LEU A 155 -0.83 3.65 -15.04
C LEU A 155 0.12 4.83 -14.77
N TYR A 156 1.20 4.57 -14.05
CA TYR A 156 2.22 5.53 -13.70
C TYR A 156 3.59 5.09 -14.18
N ARG A 157 4.45 6.06 -14.47
CA ARG A 157 5.90 5.88 -14.62
C ARG A 157 6.60 6.44 -13.40
N VAL A 158 7.50 5.65 -12.82
CA VAL A 158 8.42 6.08 -11.78
C VAL A 158 9.46 7.01 -12.41
N ILE A 159 9.60 8.21 -11.86
CA ILE A 159 10.51 9.26 -12.35
C ILE A 159 11.76 9.34 -11.47
N LYS A 160 11.61 9.15 -10.16
CA LYS A 160 12.70 9.13 -9.18
C LYS A 160 12.70 7.79 -8.46
N VAL A 161 13.87 7.32 -8.02
CA VAL A 161 13.96 6.10 -7.20
C VAL A 161 13.06 6.24 -5.98
N ILE A 162 12.22 5.24 -5.73
CA ILE A 162 11.38 5.17 -4.54
C ILE A 162 11.93 4.04 -3.67
N ALA A 163 12.47 4.39 -2.50
CA ALA A 163 13.01 3.45 -1.53
C ALA A 163 11.96 3.00 -0.50
N ASP A 164 12.34 2.06 0.36
CA ASP A 164 11.56 1.59 1.51
C ASP A 164 10.16 1.05 1.15
N ILE A 165 10.07 0.41 -0.02
CA ILE A 165 8.84 -0.21 -0.51
C ILE A 165 8.75 -1.63 0.03
N LYS A 166 7.60 -2.00 0.61
CA LYS A 166 7.33 -3.40 0.91
C LYS A 166 6.88 -4.10 -0.36
N ARG A 167 7.61 -5.12 -0.79
CA ARG A 167 7.26 -5.97 -1.94
C ARG A 167 6.85 -7.35 -1.44
N GLY A 168 5.75 -7.86 -1.98
CA GLY A 168 5.26 -9.18 -1.65
C GLY A 168 4.51 -9.88 -2.78
N GLY A 169 4.50 -11.21 -2.74
CA GLY A 169 3.54 -12.00 -3.51
C GLY A 169 2.15 -11.85 -2.92
N ILE A 170 1.10 -11.81 -3.74
CA ILE A 170 -0.28 -11.57 -3.30
C ILE A 170 -0.93 -12.90 -2.93
N ILE A 171 -1.56 -13.01 -1.76
CA ILE A 171 -2.26 -14.23 -1.37
C ILE A 171 -3.54 -14.43 -2.21
N PRO A 172 -3.95 -15.67 -2.53
CA PRO A 172 -5.30 -15.94 -3.02
C PRO A 172 -6.33 -15.46 -2.00
N TRP A 173 -7.32 -14.69 -2.47
CA TRP A 173 -8.34 -14.04 -1.62
C TRP A 173 -9.50 -13.55 -2.48
N PHE A 174 -10.67 -13.27 -1.89
CA PHE A 174 -11.87 -12.80 -2.58
C PHE A 174 -12.29 -13.68 -3.77
N ASN A 175 -12.10 -14.99 -3.64
CA ASN A 175 -12.31 -15.97 -4.72
C ASN A 175 -11.46 -15.74 -5.98
N GLU A 176 -10.33 -15.02 -5.83
CA GLU A 176 -9.37 -14.77 -6.90
C GLU A 176 -8.05 -15.50 -6.60
N PRO A 177 -7.35 -16.00 -7.65
CA PRO A 177 -6.18 -16.84 -7.48
C PRO A 177 -4.96 -16.10 -6.93
N GLY A 178 -4.88 -14.77 -7.03
CA GLY A 178 -3.74 -14.00 -6.53
C GLY A 178 -2.42 -14.40 -7.20
N LEU A 179 -1.35 -14.53 -6.41
CA LEU A 179 0.01 -14.90 -6.84
C LEU A 179 0.71 -13.86 -7.76
N GLY A 180 0.11 -12.70 -7.97
CA GLY A 180 0.80 -11.53 -8.51
C GLY A 180 1.84 -10.98 -7.54
N VAL A 181 2.54 -9.93 -7.95
CA VAL A 181 3.46 -9.18 -7.09
C VAL A 181 2.89 -7.78 -6.87
N GLN A 182 2.78 -7.40 -5.60
CA GLN A 182 2.40 -6.05 -5.19
C GLN A 182 3.54 -5.31 -4.51
N PHE A 183 3.37 -4.00 -4.50
CA PHE A 183 4.18 -3.05 -3.77
C PHE A 183 3.27 -2.21 -2.88
N GLU A 184 3.59 -2.15 -1.59
CA GLU A 184 3.03 -1.15 -0.67
C GLU A 184 4.02 0.02 -0.61
N MET A 185 3.60 1.15 -1.16
CA MET A 185 4.40 2.37 -1.24
C MET A 185 4.53 3.05 0.13
N PRO A 186 5.64 3.76 0.42
CA PRO A 186 5.84 4.41 1.71
C PRO A 186 4.79 5.51 1.98
N VAL A 187 4.35 6.19 0.92
CA VAL A 187 3.30 7.22 0.95
C VAL A 187 2.26 6.94 -0.13
N ASN A 188 1.12 7.63 -0.07
CA ASN A 188 0.04 7.45 -1.05
C ASN A 188 0.39 8.02 -2.44
N ILE A 189 -0.39 7.61 -3.44
CA ILE A 189 -0.22 8.00 -4.83
C ILE A 189 -0.24 9.52 -5.03
N ASP A 190 -1.19 10.23 -4.41
CA ASP A 190 -1.25 11.70 -4.50
C ASP A 190 0.06 12.35 -4.01
N ALA A 191 0.60 11.88 -2.88
CA ALA A 191 1.87 12.38 -2.34
C ALA A 191 3.06 12.03 -3.25
N LEU A 192 3.09 10.82 -3.84
CA LEU A 192 4.12 10.45 -4.81
C LEU A 192 4.06 11.33 -6.08
N LYS A 193 2.85 11.63 -6.59
CA LYS A 193 2.63 12.53 -7.73
C LYS A 193 3.09 13.94 -7.38
N GLN A 194 2.65 14.49 -6.24
CA GLN A 194 3.01 15.83 -5.79
C GLN A 194 4.53 15.99 -5.56
N GLY A 195 5.20 14.95 -5.03
CA GLY A 195 6.65 14.94 -4.87
C GLY A 195 7.45 14.71 -6.16
N GLY A 196 6.76 14.49 -7.29
CA GLY A 196 7.38 14.22 -8.60
C GLY A 196 8.11 12.88 -8.65
N TYR A 197 7.73 11.90 -7.81
CA TYR A 197 8.29 10.55 -7.85
C TYR A 197 7.65 9.70 -8.94
N ILE A 198 6.40 9.98 -9.28
CA ILE A 198 5.66 9.29 -10.34
C ILE A 198 4.90 10.30 -11.20
N VAL A 199 4.70 9.96 -12.47
CA VAL A 199 3.82 10.69 -13.39
C VAL A 199 2.79 9.73 -13.98
N GLU A 200 1.57 10.22 -14.18
CA GLU A 200 0.51 9.46 -14.84
C GLU A 200 0.78 9.32 -16.33
N VAL A 201 0.58 8.13 -16.88
CA VAL A 201 0.85 7.79 -18.28
C VAL A 201 -0.44 7.43 -19.02
N SER A 202 -1.37 6.76 -18.34
CA SER A 202 -2.67 6.36 -18.91
C SER A 202 -3.70 6.13 -17.81
N SER A 203 -4.97 6.33 -18.14
CA SER A 203 -6.13 6.05 -17.31
C SER A 203 -6.92 4.82 -17.74
N LYS A 204 -6.43 4.07 -18.74
CA LYS A 204 -7.08 2.85 -19.26
C LYS A 204 -6.24 1.60 -18.98
N PRO A 205 -6.87 0.49 -18.56
CA PRO A 205 -6.16 -0.78 -18.42
C PRO A 205 -5.63 -1.24 -19.79
N PRO A 206 -4.53 -2.02 -19.84
CA PRO A 206 -4.09 -2.65 -21.07
C PRO A 206 -5.21 -3.56 -21.61
N ASN A 207 -5.46 -3.48 -22.92
CA ASN A 207 -6.37 -4.38 -23.65
C ASN A 207 -5.92 -5.83 -23.56
#